data_AF-F0Y5I0-F1
#
_entry.id   AF-F0Y5I0-F1
#
_cell.length_a   1.000
_cell.length_b   1.000
_cell.length_c   1.000
_cell.angle_alpha   90.00
_cell.angle_beta   90.00
_cell.angle_gamma   90.00
#
_symmetry.space_group_name_H-M   'P 1'
#
loop_
_entity.id
_entity.type
_entity.pdbx_description
1 polymer ?
#
loop_
_entity_poly.entity_id
_entity_poly.type
_entity_poly.pdbx_seq_one_letter_code
_entity_poly.pdbx_strand_id
1 'polypeptide(L)'
;EKELRLIRENYLGKGPKQKKVVKPSEKFARIFQFDWDANDDTSADLNPLYARRHAVQPLLGRGYVAGLDMREQRKTQTFASVLSDKRMAEARRQEEDEGLARAERKRREDARKEERERLRRDMAAETEKVEKAALGRELLHWTDKALGDMTDRDWRIMKEDFDIRIRGGKAPLPLRFWGEADLGEPLLMAIRDAGYKEPSPIQRQAIPVGLELRDIIGVAETGSGKTAAFCIPMIRYISKLPAARIASLADDGPLALVMAPTRELATQIAGECKKLTAHMDMNVTTVVGGMSIEDQAFVLREGVEIIVGTPGRIQDCLDTQYLVLNQANYVVLDEADRMIDMGFEPQVHSILEEMGGLLLSEDDIEMEQQRLAVQRGEACYRITAMFSATMPSAVEKLAKKFLRHPAIVCIGDEDSGKNKRIAQHVLYIAEAAKKNAVVDILRKKKAQDKYLVFCNEKKGCDALAKVLSTAGLRSSVLHGGKTQEHRDATLAAYKAGSVTVLVATDVAGRGLDIPDVAHVVNYDMPLKIENYSHRIGRTGRAGKDGVATTLLTDSDEAMMYDLRQYLEQTDAQIPERLEKNPAAHAKPG
;
A
#
# COMPACT_ATOMS: atom_id res chain seq x y z
N GLU A 1 -43.97 -26.24 -19.87
CA GLU A 1 -44.97 -25.97 -18.80
C GLU A 1 -45.37 -24.49 -18.70
N LYS A 2 -44.41 -23.56 -18.54
CA LYS A 2 -44.68 -22.10 -18.49
C LYS A 2 -45.31 -21.53 -19.78
N GLU A 3 -44.91 -22.02 -20.95
CA GLU A 3 -45.49 -21.59 -22.24
C GLU A 3 -46.97 -21.98 -22.38
N LEU A 4 -47.30 -23.24 -22.07
CA LEU A 4 -48.69 -23.73 -22.04
C LEU A 4 -49.56 -22.96 -21.03
N ARG A 5 -48.96 -22.50 -19.92
CA ARG A 5 -49.63 -21.63 -18.93
C ARG A 5 -49.93 -20.25 -19.51
N LEU A 6 -49.01 -19.65 -20.26
CA LEU A 6 -49.22 -18.37 -20.94
C LEU A 6 -50.33 -18.44 -22.00
N ILE A 7 -50.36 -19.54 -22.77
CA ILE A 7 -51.42 -19.82 -23.75
C ILE A 7 -52.78 -19.93 -23.05
N ARG A 8 -52.86 -20.69 -21.95
CA ARG A 8 -54.10 -20.81 -21.16
C ARG A 8 -54.57 -19.46 -20.62
N GLU A 9 -53.66 -18.63 -20.09
CA GLU A 9 -53.99 -17.30 -19.57
C GLU A 9 -54.51 -16.34 -20.67
N ASN A 10 -54.00 -16.44 -21.90
CA ASN A 10 -54.43 -15.61 -23.02
C ASN A 10 -55.82 -15.97 -23.58
N TYR A 11 -56.17 -17.27 -23.66
CA TYR A 11 -57.42 -17.71 -24.30
C TYR A 11 -58.57 -18.01 -23.33
N LEU A 12 -58.28 -18.51 -22.12
CA LEU A 12 -59.30 -18.87 -21.12
C LEU A 12 -59.57 -17.75 -20.12
N GLY A 13 -58.84 -16.63 -20.22
CA GLY A 13 -58.84 -15.56 -19.24
C GLY A 13 -58.13 -15.94 -17.95
N LYS A 14 -57.72 -14.95 -17.16
CA LYS A 14 -57.09 -15.20 -15.86
C LYS A 14 -58.09 -15.91 -14.95
N GLY A 15 -57.76 -17.13 -14.50
CA GLY A 15 -58.39 -17.73 -13.32
C GLY A 15 -58.35 -16.78 -12.10
N PRO A 16 -59.13 -17.04 -11.03
CA PRO A 16 -59.45 -16.07 -9.99
C PRO A 16 -58.23 -15.26 -9.56
N LYS A 17 -58.34 -13.93 -9.69
CA LYS A 17 -57.26 -12.94 -9.54
C LYS A 17 -56.27 -13.38 -8.45
N GLN A 18 -55.10 -13.88 -8.85
CA GLN A 18 -53.98 -13.91 -7.92
C GLN A 18 -53.82 -12.48 -7.40
N LYS A 19 -53.85 -12.31 -6.07
CA LYS A 19 -53.70 -11.03 -5.38
C LYS A 19 -52.61 -10.25 -6.11
N LYS A 20 -52.96 -9.05 -6.61
CA LYS A 20 -52.01 -8.11 -7.22
C LYS A 20 -50.84 -8.03 -6.24
N VAL A 21 -49.72 -8.65 -6.58
CA VAL A 21 -48.52 -8.57 -5.74
C VAL A 21 -48.15 -7.11 -5.84
N VAL A 22 -48.43 -6.37 -4.76
CA VAL A 22 -48.05 -4.96 -4.65
C VAL A 22 -46.56 -4.93 -4.95
N LYS A 23 -46.17 -4.16 -5.97
CA LYS A 23 -44.76 -4.10 -6.36
C LYS A 23 -43.96 -3.71 -5.11
N PRO A 24 -42.80 -4.32 -4.83
CA PRO A 24 -41.95 -3.89 -3.71
C PRO A 24 -41.73 -2.36 -3.72
N SER A 25 -41.59 -1.75 -4.89
CA SER A 25 -41.51 -0.29 -5.07
C SER A 25 -42.73 0.49 -4.56
N GLU A 26 -43.95 -0.05 -4.70
CA GLU A 26 -45.17 0.54 -4.12
C GLU A 26 -45.27 0.24 -2.62
N LYS A 27 -44.76 -0.92 -2.17
CA LYS A 27 -44.77 -1.35 -0.77
C LYS A 27 -43.73 -0.64 0.09
N PHE A 28 -42.66 -0.16 -0.53
CA PHE A 28 -41.55 0.58 0.06
C PHE A 28 -41.41 1.98 -0.55
N ALA A 29 -42.51 2.65 -0.91
CA ALA A 29 -42.51 4.00 -1.50
C ALA A 29 -41.80 5.09 -0.65
N ARG A 30 -41.39 4.77 0.58
CA ARG A 30 -40.60 5.63 1.49
C ARG A 30 -39.09 5.31 1.48
N ILE A 31 -38.65 4.28 0.77
CA ILE A 31 -37.24 3.88 0.64
C ILE A 31 -36.81 4.24 -0.79
N PHE A 32 -35.80 5.10 -0.91
CA PHE A 32 -35.19 5.38 -2.21
C PHE A 32 -34.37 4.16 -2.65
N GLN A 33 -34.93 3.38 -3.57
CA GLN A 33 -34.23 2.28 -4.22
C GLN A 33 -33.55 2.81 -5.48
N PHE A 34 -32.22 2.84 -5.46
CA PHE A 34 -31.41 3.34 -6.58
C PHE A 34 -31.25 2.33 -7.72
N ASP A 35 -31.40 1.04 -7.40
CA ASP A 35 -31.32 -0.05 -8.36
C ASP A 35 -32.70 -0.49 -8.86
N TRP A 36 -32.76 -0.87 -10.13
CA TRP A 36 -33.94 -1.53 -10.70
C TRP A 36 -34.13 -2.91 -10.08
N ASP A 37 -35.38 -3.26 -9.77
CA ASP A 37 -35.71 -4.63 -9.33
C ASP A 37 -35.52 -5.58 -10.53
N ALA A 38 -34.92 -6.75 -10.31
CA ALA A 38 -34.81 -7.80 -11.32
C ALA A 38 -36.19 -8.25 -11.84
N ASN A 39 -37.26 -8.07 -11.05
CA ASN A 39 -38.63 -8.31 -11.48
C ASN A 39 -39.17 -7.29 -12.48
N ASP A 40 -38.51 -6.13 -12.65
CA ASP A 40 -38.83 -5.16 -13.70
C ASP A 40 -38.12 -5.51 -15.03
N ASP A 41 -37.28 -6.55 -15.07
CA ASP A 41 -36.70 -7.08 -16.32
C ASP A 41 -37.78 -7.74 -17.21
N THR A 42 -37.79 -7.36 -18.47
CA THR A 42 -38.75 -7.84 -19.49
C THR A 42 -38.13 -8.78 -20.51
N SER A 43 -36.82 -9.04 -20.41
CA SER A 43 -36.07 -9.83 -21.39
C SER A 43 -36.23 -11.34 -21.23
N ALA A 44 -36.79 -11.80 -20.10
CA ALA A 44 -37.00 -13.20 -19.78
C ALA A 44 -38.12 -13.84 -20.63
N ASP A 45 -37.79 -14.22 -21.86
CA ASP A 45 -38.70 -14.93 -22.76
C ASP A 45 -38.57 -16.45 -22.62
N LEU A 46 -39.70 -17.15 -22.69
CA LEU A 46 -39.76 -18.62 -22.64
C LEU A 46 -39.40 -19.23 -23.99
N ASN A 47 -39.59 -18.48 -25.07
CA ASN A 47 -39.33 -18.94 -26.41
C ASN A 47 -37.84 -18.81 -26.75
N PRO A 48 -37.15 -19.91 -27.12
CA PRO A 48 -35.73 -19.89 -27.46
C PRO A 48 -35.34 -18.88 -28.54
N LEU A 49 -36.23 -18.55 -29.47
CA LEU A 49 -36.00 -17.57 -30.54
C LEU A 49 -35.85 -16.14 -30.01
N TYR A 50 -36.58 -15.81 -28.95
CA TYR A 50 -36.57 -14.49 -28.32
C TYR A 50 -35.60 -14.40 -27.14
N ALA A 51 -35.32 -15.54 -26.48
CA ALA A 51 -34.28 -15.66 -25.47
C ALA A 51 -32.86 -15.61 -26.09
N ARG A 52 -32.70 -16.13 -27.31
CA ARG A 52 -31.43 -16.07 -28.08
C ARG A 52 -31.65 -15.32 -29.39
N ARG A 53 -31.95 -14.02 -29.28
CA ARG A 53 -32.13 -13.16 -30.46
C ARG A 53 -30.87 -13.19 -31.31
N HIS A 54 -31.04 -13.39 -32.62
CA HIS A 54 -29.93 -13.31 -33.55
C HIS A 54 -29.33 -11.90 -33.49
N ALA A 55 -28.07 -11.81 -33.09
CA ALA A 55 -27.35 -10.54 -33.09
C ALA A 55 -27.21 -10.04 -34.53
N VAL A 56 -27.78 -8.87 -34.82
CA VAL A 56 -27.70 -8.26 -36.15
C VAL A 56 -26.23 -8.02 -36.49
N GLN A 57 -25.83 -8.39 -37.71
CA GLN A 57 -24.54 -7.99 -38.27
C GLN A 57 -24.71 -6.64 -38.96
N PRO A 58 -24.34 -5.51 -38.33
CA PRO A 58 -24.63 -4.19 -38.87
C PRO A 58 -23.88 -4.00 -40.21
N LEU A 59 -24.52 -3.30 -41.16
CA LEU A 59 -23.96 -3.03 -42.49
C LEU A 59 -23.40 -4.29 -43.18
N LEU A 60 -24.08 -5.45 -43.06
CA LEU A 60 -23.66 -6.72 -43.66
C LEU A 60 -22.25 -7.17 -43.21
N GLY A 61 -21.94 -6.98 -41.92
CA GLY A 61 -20.65 -7.33 -41.32
C GLY A 61 -19.54 -6.30 -41.57
N ARG A 62 -19.89 -5.10 -42.05
CA ARG A 62 -18.98 -3.96 -42.18
C ARG A 62 -19.18 -2.90 -41.10
N GLY A 63 -20.23 -3.03 -40.31
CA GLY A 63 -20.60 -2.09 -39.26
C GLY A 63 -20.44 -2.69 -37.88
N TYR A 64 -20.28 -1.81 -36.90
CA TYR A 64 -20.14 -2.14 -35.50
C TYR A 64 -21.27 -1.50 -34.69
N VAL A 65 -21.69 -2.19 -33.63
CA VAL A 65 -22.61 -1.65 -32.63
C VAL A 65 -21.89 -0.54 -31.87
N ALA A 66 -22.57 0.60 -31.71
CA ALA A 66 -22.02 1.76 -31.01
C ALA A 66 -21.77 1.46 -29.52
N GLY A 67 -20.70 2.04 -28.97
CA GLY A 67 -20.33 1.90 -27.55
C GLY A 67 -19.61 0.61 -27.16
N LEU A 68 -19.52 -0.37 -28.07
CA LEU A 68 -18.75 -1.60 -27.87
C LEU A 68 -17.41 -1.53 -28.60
N ASP A 69 -16.36 -2.15 -28.07
CA ASP A 69 -15.04 -2.17 -28.72
C ASP A 69 -15.12 -2.87 -30.09
N MET A 70 -14.68 -2.17 -31.13
CA MET A 70 -14.71 -2.67 -32.51
C MET A 70 -13.85 -3.94 -32.70
N ARG A 71 -12.73 -4.05 -31.97
CA ARG A 71 -11.82 -5.21 -32.04
C ARG A 71 -12.47 -6.45 -31.44
N GLU A 72 -13.19 -6.31 -30.33
CA GLU A 72 -13.94 -7.43 -29.74
C GLU A 72 -15.07 -7.88 -30.64
N GLN A 73 -15.85 -6.93 -31.17
CA GLN A 73 -16.95 -7.23 -32.09
C GLN A 73 -16.47 -7.95 -33.36
N ARG A 74 -15.29 -7.58 -33.88
CA ARG A 74 -14.70 -8.23 -35.07
C ARG A 74 -14.30 -9.68 -34.81
N LYS A 75 -13.90 -10.04 -33.58
CA LYS A 75 -13.61 -11.45 -33.22
C LYS A 75 -14.88 -12.32 -33.28
N THR A 76 -16.03 -11.73 -32.97
CA THR A 76 -17.31 -12.44 -32.90
C THR A 76 -18.03 -12.53 -34.27
N GLN A 77 -17.70 -11.65 -35.23
CA GLN A 77 -18.31 -11.63 -36.56
C GLN A 77 -17.60 -12.58 -37.55
N THR A 78 -18.03 -13.85 -37.59
CA THR A 78 -17.40 -14.89 -38.44
C THR A 78 -18.16 -15.22 -39.73
N PHE A 79 -19.47 -14.99 -39.80
CA PHE A 79 -20.26 -15.43 -40.97
C PHE A 79 -20.01 -14.59 -42.23
N ALA A 80 -19.97 -13.25 -42.10
CA ALA A 80 -19.79 -12.35 -43.25
C ALA A 80 -18.40 -12.50 -43.90
N SER A 81 -17.35 -12.77 -43.11
CA SER A 81 -16.01 -13.05 -43.62
C SER A 81 -15.98 -14.36 -44.41
N VAL A 82 -16.55 -15.43 -43.86
CA VAL A 82 -16.67 -16.73 -44.54
C VAL A 82 -17.49 -16.63 -45.83
N LEU A 83 -18.59 -15.88 -45.82
CA LEU A 83 -19.41 -15.66 -47.01
C LEU A 83 -18.67 -14.89 -48.10
N SER A 84 -17.93 -13.84 -47.72
CA SER A 84 -17.09 -13.07 -48.64
C SER A 84 -16.03 -13.96 -49.30
N ASP A 85 -15.36 -14.81 -48.53
CA ASP A 85 -14.34 -15.73 -49.04
C ASP A 85 -14.92 -16.77 -50.00
N LYS A 86 -16.09 -17.33 -49.68
CA LYS A 86 -16.80 -18.27 -50.56
C LYS A 86 -17.23 -17.63 -51.88
N ARG A 87 -17.85 -16.45 -51.83
CA ARG A 87 -18.28 -15.72 -53.05
C ARG A 87 -17.10 -15.31 -53.93
N MET A 88 -15.98 -14.93 -53.31
CA MET A 88 -14.73 -14.66 -54.04
C MET A 88 -14.18 -15.92 -54.71
N ALA A 89 -14.30 -17.09 -54.10
CA ALA A 89 -13.88 -18.37 -54.69
C ALA A 89 -14.81 -18.82 -55.83
N GLU A 90 -16.11 -18.61 -55.71
CA GLU A 90 -17.10 -18.91 -56.76
C GLU A 90 -16.95 -17.98 -57.97
N ALA A 91 -16.76 -16.67 -57.75
CA ALA A 91 -16.50 -15.72 -58.83
C ALA A 91 -15.25 -16.10 -59.63
N ARG A 92 -14.17 -16.53 -58.94
CA ARG A 92 -12.96 -17.05 -59.60
C ARG A 92 -13.26 -18.27 -60.49
N ARG A 93 -14.13 -19.18 -60.05
CA ARG A 93 -14.51 -20.38 -60.81
C ARG A 93 -15.39 -20.03 -62.02
N GLN A 94 -16.32 -19.09 -61.88
CA GLN A 94 -17.16 -18.64 -62.99
C GLN A 94 -16.39 -17.85 -64.04
N GLU A 95 -15.44 -17.01 -63.62
CA GLU A 95 -14.50 -16.33 -64.53
C GLU A 95 -13.61 -17.33 -65.29
N GLU A 96 -13.25 -18.46 -64.68
CA GLU A 96 -12.54 -19.57 -65.33
C GLU A 96 -13.38 -20.29 -66.40
N ASP A 97 -14.71 -20.38 -66.21
CA ASP A 97 -15.64 -21.10 -67.10
C ASP A 97 -16.18 -20.25 -68.28
N GLU A 98 -16.31 -18.92 -68.16
CA GLU A 98 -16.94 -18.04 -69.18
C GLU A 98 -16.06 -17.63 -70.38
N GLY A 99 -14.93 -18.31 -70.63
CA GLY A 99 -14.37 -18.44 -71.99
C GLY A 99 -14.18 -17.16 -72.84
N LEU A 100 -13.66 -16.06 -72.28
CA LEU A 100 -13.14 -14.91 -73.05
C LEU A 100 -11.60 -14.93 -73.07
N ALA A 101 -11.00 -14.67 -74.23
CA ALA A 101 -9.58 -14.86 -74.57
C ALA A 101 -8.61 -14.75 -73.37
N ARG A 102 -8.19 -15.94 -72.91
CA ARG A 102 -7.50 -16.24 -71.63
C ARG A 102 -6.24 -15.42 -71.32
N ALA A 103 -5.68 -14.69 -72.28
CA ALA A 103 -4.39 -14.00 -72.15
C ALA A 103 -4.53 -12.50 -71.88
N GLU A 104 -5.45 -11.80 -72.56
CA GLU A 104 -5.60 -10.35 -72.45
C GLU A 104 -6.47 -9.96 -71.24
N ARG A 105 -7.49 -10.77 -70.96
CA ARG A 105 -8.37 -10.61 -69.79
C ARG A 105 -7.63 -10.95 -68.50
N LYS A 106 -6.90 -12.07 -68.49
CA LYS A 106 -6.03 -12.48 -67.38
C LYS A 106 -5.00 -11.41 -67.04
N ARG A 107 -4.38 -10.75 -68.02
CA ARG A 107 -3.46 -9.62 -67.75
C ARG A 107 -4.16 -8.41 -67.12
N ARG A 108 -5.39 -8.08 -67.52
CA ARG A 108 -6.14 -6.93 -66.99
C ARG A 108 -6.78 -7.22 -65.63
N GLU A 109 -7.22 -8.46 -65.40
CA GLU A 109 -7.70 -8.97 -64.12
C GLU A 109 -6.57 -9.20 -63.13
N ASP A 110 -5.46 -9.82 -63.54
CA ASP A 110 -4.26 -9.94 -62.71
C ASP A 110 -3.73 -8.54 -62.38
N ALA A 111 -3.73 -7.59 -63.33
CA ALA A 111 -3.37 -6.20 -63.04
C ALA A 111 -4.34 -5.51 -62.07
N ARG A 112 -5.66 -5.67 -62.22
CA ARG A 112 -6.66 -5.11 -61.28
C ARG A 112 -6.65 -5.80 -59.92
N LYS A 113 -6.35 -7.10 -59.88
CA LYS A 113 -6.28 -7.93 -58.67
C LYS A 113 -4.99 -7.67 -57.93
N GLU A 114 -3.87 -7.50 -58.64
CA GLU A 114 -2.62 -6.97 -58.10
C GLU A 114 -2.80 -5.55 -57.62
N GLU A 115 -3.45 -4.65 -58.39
CA GLU A 115 -3.70 -3.27 -57.98
C GLU A 115 -4.63 -3.21 -56.76
N ARG A 116 -5.65 -4.06 -56.66
CA ARG A 116 -6.57 -4.13 -55.52
C ARG A 116 -5.96 -4.85 -54.32
N GLU A 117 -5.14 -5.89 -54.52
CA GLU A 117 -4.34 -6.49 -53.45
C GLU A 117 -3.25 -5.53 -52.98
N ARG A 118 -2.69 -4.72 -53.87
CA ARG A 118 -1.71 -3.69 -53.58
C ARG A 118 -2.39 -2.55 -52.81
N LEU A 119 -3.52 -2.01 -53.27
CA LEU A 119 -4.34 -1.05 -52.49
C LEU A 119 -4.82 -1.61 -51.16
N ARG A 120 -5.17 -2.91 -51.08
CA ARG A 120 -5.56 -3.55 -49.82
C ARG A 120 -4.36 -3.78 -48.90
N ARG A 121 -3.19 -4.16 -49.44
CA ARG A 121 -1.93 -4.27 -48.70
C ARG A 121 -1.42 -2.90 -48.29
N ASP A 122 -1.55 -1.89 -49.13
CA ASP A 122 -1.12 -0.51 -48.92
C ASP A 122 -2.05 0.15 -47.90
N MET A 123 -3.38 0.06 -48.05
CA MET A 123 -4.30 0.50 -47.00
C MET A 123 -4.15 -0.30 -45.72
N ALA A 124 -3.96 -1.63 -45.77
CA ALA A 124 -3.74 -2.42 -44.56
C ALA A 124 -2.41 -2.04 -43.90
N ALA A 125 -1.35 -1.85 -44.67
CA ALA A 125 -0.03 -1.44 -44.18
C ALA A 125 -0.02 0.02 -43.75
N GLU A 126 -0.86 0.88 -44.31
CA GLU A 126 -1.00 2.29 -43.96
C GLU A 126 -1.91 2.44 -42.73
N THR A 127 -2.98 1.65 -42.60
CA THR A 127 -3.72 1.53 -41.33
C THR A 127 -2.86 0.88 -40.26
N GLU A 128 -2.06 -0.14 -40.57
CA GLU A 128 -1.18 -0.79 -39.61
C GLU A 128 0.03 0.10 -39.27
N LYS A 129 0.55 0.90 -40.22
CA LYS A 129 1.59 1.92 -39.95
C LYS A 129 1.03 3.09 -39.18
N VAL A 130 -0.15 3.62 -39.51
CA VAL A 130 -0.79 4.70 -38.77
C VAL A 130 -1.23 4.19 -37.39
N GLU A 131 -1.70 2.96 -37.23
CA GLU A 131 -1.99 2.35 -35.92
C GLU A 131 -0.71 2.00 -35.14
N LYS A 132 0.36 1.47 -35.75
CA LYS A 132 1.62 1.23 -35.05
C LYS A 132 2.38 2.52 -34.73
N ALA A 133 2.27 3.54 -35.58
CA ALA A 133 2.93 4.84 -35.38
C ALA A 133 2.14 5.77 -34.46
N ALA A 134 0.80 5.74 -34.47
CA ALA A 134 -0.04 6.60 -33.62
C ALA A 134 -0.53 5.93 -32.32
N LEU A 135 -0.69 4.60 -32.26
CA LEU A 135 -1.11 3.89 -31.04
C LEU A 135 0.01 3.09 -30.35
N GLY A 136 1.09 2.73 -31.07
CA GLY A 136 1.99 1.68 -30.61
C GLY A 136 3.05 2.07 -29.58
N ARG A 137 3.41 3.35 -29.44
CA ARG A 137 4.43 3.81 -28.48
C ARG A 137 3.89 4.72 -27.38
N GLU A 138 2.99 5.65 -27.72
CA GLU A 138 2.45 6.60 -26.73
C GLU A 138 1.46 5.95 -25.74
N LEU A 139 0.76 4.88 -26.13
CA LEU A 139 -0.20 4.17 -25.28
C LEU A 139 0.36 2.93 -24.57
N LEU A 140 1.64 2.59 -24.75
CA LEU A 140 2.26 1.51 -23.98
C LEU A 140 2.17 1.84 -22.49
N HIS A 141 1.96 0.81 -21.68
CA HIS A 141 2.06 0.94 -20.24
C HIS A 141 3.52 1.27 -19.87
N TRP A 142 3.73 2.03 -18.78
CA TRP A 142 5.06 2.52 -18.40
C TRP A 142 6.08 1.39 -18.16
N THR A 143 5.59 0.18 -17.84
CA THR A 143 6.41 -1.04 -17.66
C THR A 143 7.17 -1.45 -18.92
N ASP A 144 6.61 -1.17 -20.10
CA ASP A 144 7.17 -1.58 -21.39
C ASP A 144 7.94 -0.45 -22.09
N LYS A 145 8.00 0.74 -21.46
CA LYS A 145 8.66 1.92 -22.01
C LYS A 145 10.12 2.03 -21.56
N ALA A 146 10.97 2.66 -22.36
CA ALA A 146 12.29 3.09 -21.91
C ALA A 146 12.18 4.39 -21.08
N LEU A 147 13.17 4.69 -20.23
CA LEU A 147 13.13 5.87 -19.35
C LEU A 147 13.06 7.17 -20.16
N GLY A 148 13.79 7.25 -21.28
CA GLY A 148 13.77 8.42 -22.17
C GLY A 148 12.47 8.63 -22.93
N ASP A 149 11.61 7.60 -23.02
CA ASP A 149 10.31 7.66 -23.70
C ASP A 149 9.14 7.94 -22.74
N MET A 150 9.42 8.13 -21.45
CA MET A 150 8.40 8.38 -20.43
C MET A 150 7.85 9.81 -20.53
N THR A 151 6.55 9.92 -20.79
CA THR A 151 5.85 11.21 -20.82
C THR A 151 5.26 11.56 -19.45
N ASP A 152 4.86 12.83 -19.25
CA ASP A 152 4.15 13.26 -18.02
C ASP A 152 2.87 12.44 -17.74
N ARG A 153 2.19 12.00 -18.81
CA ARG A 153 1.04 11.10 -18.71
C ARG A 153 1.44 9.75 -18.13
N ASP A 154 2.56 9.19 -18.57
CA ASP A 154 3.04 7.89 -18.09
C ASP A 154 3.48 7.97 -16.62
N TRP A 155 4.14 9.06 -16.23
CA TRP A 155 4.46 9.33 -14.84
C TRP A 155 3.22 9.49 -13.97
N ARG A 156 2.16 10.10 -14.50
CA ARG A 156 0.87 10.19 -13.81
C ARG A 156 0.23 8.81 -13.63
N ILE A 157 0.17 8.00 -14.69
CA ILE A 157 -0.35 6.62 -14.63
C ILE A 157 0.45 5.79 -13.63
N MET A 158 1.78 5.88 -13.66
CA MET A 158 2.63 5.17 -12.69
C MET A 158 2.36 5.59 -11.24
N LYS A 159 2.14 6.89 -10.99
CA LYS A 159 1.75 7.38 -9.66
C LYS A 159 0.36 6.85 -9.27
N GLU A 160 -0.59 6.79 -10.20
CA GLU A 160 -1.93 6.21 -9.97
C GLU A 160 -1.85 4.70 -9.66
N ASP A 161 -1.05 3.93 -10.40
CA ASP A 161 -0.89 2.48 -10.21
C ASP A 161 -0.30 2.12 -8.84
N PHE A 162 0.60 2.96 -8.33
CA PHE A 162 1.23 2.79 -7.03
C PHE A 162 0.57 3.62 -5.91
N ASP A 163 -0.53 4.30 -6.21
CA ASP A 163 -1.26 5.19 -5.30
C ASP A 163 -0.34 6.21 -4.58
N ILE A 164 0.56 6.82 -5.36
CA ILE A 164 1.53 7.82 -4.92
C ILE A 164 0.91 9.21 -5.10
N ARG A 165 0.72 9.91 -3.98
CA ARG A 165 0.27 11.30 -3.97
C ARG A 165 1.36 12.19 -3.42
N ILE A 166 1.57 13.34 -4.05
CA ILE A 166 2.63 14.27 -3.69
C ILE A 166 1.99 15.62 -3.37
N ARG A 167 2.36 16.21 -2.24
CA ARG A 167 1.98 17.57 -1.82
C ARG A 167 3.24 18.35 -1.41
N GLY A 168 3.18 19.68 -1.42
CA GLY A 168 4.28 20.54 -0.97
C GLY A 168 5.42 20.67 -1.99
N GLY A 169 6.66 20.54 -1.54
CA GLY A 169 7.89 20.70 -2.33
C GLY A 169 7.88 20.01 -3.69
N LYS A 170 8.58 20.60 -4.67
CA LYS A 170 8.81 19.99 -5.98
C LYS A 170 9.54 18.65 -5.78
N ALA A 171 8.82 17.55 -5.91
CA ALA A 171 9.40 16.22 -5.85
C ALA A 171 9.87 15.77 -7.25
N PRO A 172 11.07 15.17 -7.38
CA PRO A 172 11.50 14.54 -8.62
C PRO A 172 10.59 13.40 -9.06
N LEU A 173 10.79 12.93 -10.29
CA LEU A 173 10.07 11.79 -10.85
C LEU A 173 10.40 10.50 -10.08
N PRO A 174 9.44 9.58 -9.91
CA PRO A 174 9.67 8.33 -9.17
C PRO A 174 10.59 7.35 -9.93
N LEU A 175 11.26 6.46 -9.20
CA LEU A 175 12.04 5.36 -9.75
C LEU A 175 11.13 4.28 -10.35
N ARG A 176 11.40 3.82 -11.56
CA ARG A 176 10.77 2.60 -12.10
C ARG A 176 11.55 1.36 -11.68
N PHE A 177 12.88 1.45 -11.68
CA PHE A 177 13.77 0.36 -11.29
C PHE A 177 14.98 0.89 -10.52
N TRP A 178 15.64 0.03 -9.74
CA TRP A 178 16.81 0.40 -8.93
C TRP A 178 17.96 0.99 -9.76
N GLY A 179 18.18 0.47 -10.97
CA GLY A 179 19.27 0.89 -11.85
C GLY A 179 19.12 2.29 -12.44
N GLU A 180 17.99 2.97 -12.22
CA GLU A 180 17.76 4.34 -12.67
C GLU A 180 18.28 5.39 -11.67
N ALA A 181 18.59 4.99 -10.43
CA ALA A 181 19.13 5.88 -9.40
C ALA A 181 20.66 5.83 -9.33
N ASP A 182 21.28 7.00 -9.08
CA ASP A 182 22.72 7.13 -8.78
C ASP A 182 23.03 6.65 -7.34
N LEU A 183 23.01 5.34 -7.13
CA LEU A 183 23.27 4.72 -5.82
C LEU A 183 24.71 4.21 -5.63
N GLY A 184 25.45 4.02 -6.73
CA GLY A 184 26.77 3.38 -6.72
C GLY A 184 26.71 1.85 -6.59
N GLU A 185 27.74 1.17 -7.11
CA GLU A 185 27.77 -0.29 -7.18
C GLU A 185 27.68 -0.99 -5.81
N PRO A 186 28.40 -0.56 -4.75
CA PRO A 186 28.33 -1.23 -3.45
C PRO A 186 26.91 -1.21 -2.85
N LEU A 187 26.17 -0.11 -3.03
CA LEU A 187 24.80 0.02 -2.54
C LEU A 187 23.83 -0.85 -3.35
N LEU A 188 24.00 -0.88 -4.69
CA LEU A 188 23.19 -1.74 -5.55
C LEU A 188 23.41 -3.23 -5.27
N MET A 189 24.65 -3.63 -4.96
CA MET A 189 24.97 -4.98 -4.51
C MET A 189 24.28 -5.29 -3.17
N ALA A 190 24.36 -4.37 -2.20
CA ALA A 190 23.71 -4.54 -0.90
C ALA A 190 22.18 -4.65 -1.02
N ILE A 191 21.55 -3.84 -1.88
CA ILE A 191 20.11 -3.90 -2.19
C ILE A 191 19.74 -5.28 -2.76
N ARG A 192 20.55 -5.81 -3.69
CA ARG A 192 20.33 -7.14 -4.29
C ARG A 192 20.46 -8.26 -3.26
N ASP A 193 21.50 -8.23 -2.45
CA ASP A 193 21.80 -9.28 -1.46
C ASP A 193 20.81 -9.27 -0.29
N ALA A 194 20.30 -8.09 0.08
CA ALA A 194 19.21 -7.95 1.04
C ALA A 194 17.86 -8.44 0.49
N GLY A 195 17.75 -8.74 -0.81
CA GLY A 195 16.57 -9.34 -1.43
C GLY A 195 15.54 -8.36 -1.99
N TYR A 196 15.89 -7.07 -2.12
CA TYR A 196 15.01 -6.04 -2.68
C TYR A 196 14.91 -6.15 -4.20
N LYS A 197 14.01 -7.00 -4.70
CA LYS A 197 13.82 -7.20 -6.15
C LYS A 197 13.36 -5.94 -6.88
N GLU A 198 12.37 -5.24 -6.32
CA GLU A 198 11.81 -4.01 -6.88
C GLU A 198 11.56 -2.99 -5.78
N PRO A 199 11.62 -1.67 -6.10
CA PRO A 199 11.31 -0.64 -5.14
C PRO A 199 9.82 -0.62 -4.81
N SER A 200 9.48 -0.49 -3.53
CA SER A 200 8.11 -0.29 -3.06
C SER A 200 7.57 1.11 -3.42
N PRO A 201 6.25 1.36 -3.40
CA PRO A 201 5.68 2.67 -3.75
C PRO A 201 6.33 3.86 -3.02
N ILE A 202 6.55 3.74 -1.70
CA ILE A 202 7.21 4.80 -0.94
C ILE A 202 8.68 4.97 -1.36
N GLN A 203 9.39 3.88 -1.61
CA GLN A 203 10.79 3.91 -2.05
C GLN A 203 10.93 4.58 -3.43
N ARG A 204 10.03 4.26 -4.36
CA ARG A 204 10.01 4.82 -5.71
C ARG A 204 9.99 6.35 -5.69
N GLN A 205 9.25 6.97 -4.78
CA GLN A 205 9.12 8.42 -4.76
C GLN A 205 10.04 9.10 -3.72
N ALA A 206 10.26 8.48 -2.56
CA ALA A 206 11.05 9.07 -1.48
C ALA A 206 12.56 9.04 -1.73
N ILE A 207 13.08 8.00 -2.38
CA ILE A 207 14.52 7.89 -2.65
C ILE A 207 14.99 9.00 -3.59
N PRO A 208 14.35 9.28 -4.74
CA PRO A 208 14.67 10.44 -5.57
C PRO A 208 14.71 11.76 -4.81
N VAL A 209 13.70 12.00 -3.94
CA VAL A 209 13.63 13.22 -3.12
C VAL A 209 14.85 13.32 -2.19
N GLY A 210 15.20 12.23 -1.51
CA GLY A 210 16.36 12.18 -0.62
C GLY A 210 17.69 12.29 -1.35
N LEU A 211 17.80 11.75 -2.57
CA LEU A 211 19.00 11.88 -3.41
C LEU A 211 19.22 13.32 -3.91
N GLU A 212 18.16 14.12 -4.06
CA GLU A 212 18.26 15.55 -4.31
C GLU A 212 18.61 16.38 -3.06
N LEU A 213 18.77 15.73 -1.90
CA LEU A 213 19.06 16.35 -0.61
C LEU A 213 17.95 17.33 -0.16
N ARG A 214 16.69 16.96 -0.42
CA ARG A 214 15.50 17.69 0.02
C ARG A 214 14.89 17.06 1.26
N ASP A 215 14.29 17.90 2.10
CA ASP A 215 13.46 17.44 3.22
C ASP A 215 12.22 16.70 2.71
N ILE A 216 11.81 15.66 3.44
CA ILE A 216 10.71 14.79 3.04
C ILE A 216 9.80 14.45 4.21
N ILE A 217 8.49 14.43 3.95
CA ILE A 217 7.50 13.80 4.82
C ILE A 217 6.93 12.57 4.08
N GLY A 218 7.31 11.38 4.51
CA GLY A 218 6.80 10.12 3.98
C GLY A 218 5.63 9.60 4.81
N VAL A 219 4.42 9.69 4.27
CA VAL A 219 3.21 9.14 4.89
C VAL A 219 2.91 7.78 4.27
N ALA A 220 3.24 6.72 5.00
CA ALA A 220 2.97 5.35 4.57
C ALA A 220 2.87 4.41 5.78
N GLU A 221 2.18 3.29 5.58
CA GLU A 221 1.96 2.30 6.62
C GLU A 221 3.24 1.56 7.03
N THR A 222 3.23 0.94 8.20
CA THR A 222 4.31 0.04 8.61
C THR A 222 4.40 -1.16 7.66
N GLY A 223 5.60 -1.52 7.22
CA GLY A 223 5.81 -2.61 6.26
C GLY A 223 5.70 -2.19 4.78
N SER A 224 5.43 -0.92 4.48
CA SER A 224 5.48 -0.36 3.12
C SER A 224 6.90 -0.18 2.58
N GLY A 225 7.94 -0.46 3.37
CA GLY A 225 9.34 -0.30 2.99
C GLY A 225 9.96 1.07 3.33
N LYS A 226 9.36 1.83 4.26
CA LYS A 226 9.86 3.14 4.72
C LYS A 226 11.33 3.11 5.14
N THR A 227 11.76 2.08 5.87
CA THR A 227 13.13 1.94 6.36
C THR A 227 14.17 2.04 5.25
N ALA A 228 14.04 1.25 4.19
CA ALA A 228 14.95 1.35 3.05
C ALA A 228 14.76 2.68 2.28
N ALA A 229 13.54 3.23 2.25
CA ALA A 229 13.25 4.51 1.58
C ALA A 229 14.08 5.68 2.15
N PHE A 230 14.38 5.67 3.45
CA PHE A 230 15.27 6.66 4.07
C PHE A 230 16.71 6.18 4.27
N CYS A 231 16.96 4.88 4.54
CA CYS A 231 18.33 4.37 4.69
C CYS A 231 19.12 4.53 3.39
N ILE A 232 18.52 4.25 2.21
CA ILE A 232 19.23 4.31 0.91
C ILE A 232 19.79 5.71 0.59
N PRO A 233 18.98 6.79 0.56
CA PRO A 233 19.52 8.13 0.29
C PRO A 233 20.48 8.62 1.38
N MET A 234 20.26 8.25 2.65
CA MET A 234 21.17 8.56 3.76
C MET A 234 22.54 7.91 3.59
N ILE A 235 22.58 6.61 3.27
CA ILE A 235 23.83 5.87 3.01
C ILE A 235 24.53 6.46 1.77
N ARG A 236 23.77 6.78 0.72
CA ARG A 236 24.34 7.42 -0.47
C ARG A 236 24.93 8.79 -0.16
N TYR A 237 24.26 9.60 0.66
CA TYR A 237 24.78 10.88 1.14
C TYR A 237 26.11 10.70 1.87
N ILE A 238 26.18 9.79 2.84
CA ILE A 238 27.40 9.50 3.62
C ILE A 238 28.54 9.03 2.69
N SER A 239 28.25 8.17 1.70
CA SER A 239 29.25 7.66 0.76
C SER A 239 29.91 8.74 -0.11
N LYS A 240 29.27 9.91 -0.26
CA LYS A 240 29.81 11.05 -1.02
C LYS A 240 30.59 12.03 -0.14
N LEU A 241 30.58 11.87 1.19
CA LEU A 241 31.25 12.81 2.08
C LEU A 241 32.78 12.63 2.05
N PRO A 242 33.56 13.72 2.27
CA PRO A 242 35.01 13.64 2.32
C PRO A 242 35.51 12.78 3.49
N ALA A 243 36.62 12.06 3.28
CA ALA A 243 37.25 11.23 4.31
C ALA A 243 37.62 11.99 5.60
N ALA A 244 37.82 13.31 5.52
CA ALA A 244 38.07 14.15 6.69
C ALA A 244 36.93 14.13 7.71
N ARG A 245 35.67 14.04 7.26
CA ARG A 245 34.51 13.95 8.17
C ARG A 245 34.40 12.58 8.86
N ILE A 246 34.80 11.53 8.13
CA ILE A 246 34.89 10.17 8.69
C ILE A 246 36.01 10.11 9.74
N ALA A 247 37.12 10.80 9.50
CA ALA A 247 38.23 10.86 10.46
C ALA A 247 37.89 11.58 11.77
N SER A 248 36.92 12.51 11.77
CA SER A 248 36.53 13.27 12.96
C SER A 248 35.32 12.71 13.71
N LEU A 249 34.85 11.49 13.38
CA LEU A 249 33.67 10.88 14.00
C LEU A 249 33.73 10.76 15.53
N ALA A 250 34.92 10.49 16.07
CA ALA A 250 35.11 10.36 17.52
C ALA A 250 34.95 11.69 18.27
N ASP A 251 35.29 12.81 17.62
CA ASP A 251 35.29 14.15 18.23
C ASP A 251 34.02 14.94 17.91
N ASP A 252 33.55 14.88 16.66
CA ASP A 252 32.43 15.68 16.16
C ASP A 252 31.09 14.92 16.13
N GLY A 253 31.12 13.61 16.40
CA GLY A 253 29.95 12.74 16.44
C GLY A 253 29.55 12.16 15.07
N PRO A 254 28.34 11.57 14.97
CA PRO A 254 27.89 10.84 13.79
C PRO A 254 27.53 11.75 12.62
N LEU A 255 27.46 11.16 11.43
CA LEU A 255 27.05 11.86 10.20
C LEU A 255 25.53 11.84 10.02
N ALA A 256 24.88 10.78 10.51
CA ALA A 256 23.43 10.64 10.47
C ALA A 256 22.83 10.09 11.78
N LEU A 257 21.62 10.57 12.08
CA LEU A 257 20.84 10.17 13.24
C LEU A 257 19.44 9.70 12.80
N VAL A 258 19.08 8.47 13.17
CA VAL A 258 17.73 7.94 12.98
C VAL A 258 17.07 7.75 14.34
N MET A 259 15.99 8.49 14.58
CA MET A 259 15.17 8.37 15.78
C MET A 259 13.95 7.50 15.52
N ALA A 260 13.70 6.55 16.42
CA ALA A 260 12.51 5.72 16.43
C ALA A 260 11.89 5.67 17.84
N PRO A 261 10.55 5.60 17.96
CA PRO A 261 9.85 5.65 19.25
C PRO A 261 10.13 4.49 20.19
N THR A 262 10.59 3.35 19.66
CA THR A 262 10.78 2.12 20.45
C THR A 262 12.09 1.44 20.15
N ARG A 263 12.62 0.73 21.15
CA ARG A 263 13.90 0.03 21.07
C ARG A 263 13.87 -1.06 20.00
N GLU A 264 12.74 -1.73 19.88
CA GLU A 264 12.54 -2.82 18.94
C GLU A 264 12.53 -2.32 17.50
N LEU A 265 11.88 -1.18 17.26
CA LEU A 265 11.89 -0.53 15.95
C LEU A 265 13.29 0.01 15.61
N ALA A 266 13.96 0.67 16.57
CA ALA A 266 15.35 1.13 16.39
C ALA A 266 16.30 -0.03 16.05
N THR A 267 16.16 -1.18 16.73
CA THR A 267 16.96 -2.38 16.46
C THR A 267 16.67 -2.96 15.07
N GLN A 268 15.41 -2.95 14.64
CA GLN A 268 15.03 -3.37 13.28
C GLN A 268 15.64 -2.45 12.21
N ILE A 269 15.51 -1.13 12.40
CA ILE A 269 16.08 -0.13 11.48
C ILE A 269 17.59 -0.31 11.40
N ALA A 270 18.29 -0.45 12.52
CA ALA A 270 19.73 -0.67 12.53
C ALA A 270 20.14 -1.97 11.84
N GLY A 271 19.40 -3.07 12.09
CA GLY A 271 19.62 -4.34 11.40
C GLY A 271 19.43 -4.21 9.89
N GLU A 272 18.47 -3.42 9.44
CA GLU A 272 18.22 -3.19 8.02
C GLU A 272 19.27 -2.27 7.37
N CYS A 273 19.61 -1.17 8.03
CA CYS A 273 20.69 -0.29 7.58
C CYS A 273 22.03 -1.07 7.51
N LYS A 274 22.33 -1.98 8.46
CA LYS A 274 23.52 -2.87 8.39
C LYS A 274 23.54 -3.80 7.16
N LYS A 275 22.38 -4.29 6.72
CA LYS A 275 22.30 -5.08 5.47
C LYS A 275 22.60 -4.19 4.26
N LEU A 276 22.09 -2.96 4.25
CA LEU A 276 22.29 -2.00 3.18
C LEU A 276 23.71 -1.42 3.13
N THR A 277 24.46 -1.49 4.24
CA THR A 277 25.89 -1.11 4.31
C THR A 277 26.84 -2.31 4.23
N ALA A 278 26.36 -3.54 3.96
CA ALA A 278 27.19 -4.75 4.04
C ALA A 278 28.43 -4.75 3.11
N HIS A 279 28.38 -4.00 2.01
CA HIS A 279 29.48 -3.83 1.04
C HIS A 279 30.22 -2.50 1.20
N MET A 280 30.06 -1.83 2.34
CA MET A 280 30.65 -0.51 2.63
C MET A 280 31.33 -0.52 4.00
N ASP A 281 32.35 0.33 4.14
CA ASP A 281 33.02 0.56 5.42
C ASP A 281 32.24 1.66 6.18
N MET A 282 31.12 1.27 6.80
CA MET A 282 30.26 2.17 7.58
C MET A 282 29.77 1.46 8.85
N ASN A 283 30.00 2.09 9.99
CA ASN A 283 29.56 1.59 11.29
C ASN A 283 28.15 2.11 11.62
N VAL A 284 27.29 1.18 12.01
CA VAL A 284 25.91 1.44 12.43
C VAL A 284 25.70 0.92 13.84
N THR A 285 25.35 1.81 14.78
CA THR A 285 25.18 1.47 16.19
C THR A 285 23.78 1.86 16.69
N THR A 286 23.25 1.05 17.61
CA THR A 286 21.97 1.29 18.27
C THR A 286 22.13 1.98 19.62
N VAL A 287 21.46 3.10 19.82
CA VAL A 287 21.42 3.84 21.10
C VAL A 287 20.01 3.74 21.70
N VAL A 288 19.80 2.66 22.44
CA VAL A 288 18.50 2.29 23.02
C VAL A 288 18.67 1.91 24.48
N GLY A 289 17.69 2.19 25.34
CA GLY A 289 17.83 1.81 26.75
C GLY A 289 17.83 0.28 26.95
N GLY A 290 18.08 -0.18 28.18
CA GLY A 290 18.08 -1.62 28.53
C GLY A 290 19.34 -2.37 28.14
N MET A 291 20.28 -1.69 27.49
CA MET A 291 21.68 -2.07 27.38
C MET A 291 22.49 -1.23 28.37
N SER A 292 23.70 -1.67 28.73
CA SER A 292 24.62 -0.87 29.54
C SER A 292 24.93 0.45 28.83
N ILE A 293 24.91 1.54 29.58
CA ILE A 293 25.33 2.85 29.05
C ILE A 293 26.82 2.88 28.77
N GLU A 294 27.60 2.13 29.54
CA GLU A 294 29.06 2.07 29.43
C GLU A 294 29.46 1.36 28.13
N ASP A 295 28.81 0.26 27.78
CA ASP A 295 29.03 -0.46 26.52
C ASP A 295 28.69 0.42 25.31
N GLN A 296 27.56 1.14 25.39
CA GLN A 296 27.17 2.09 24.34
C GLN A 296 28.15 3.24 24.22
N ALA A 297 28.57 3.83 25.34
CA ALA A 297 29.53 4.92 25.38
C ALA A 297 30.90 4.49 24.82
N PHE A 298 31.33 3.26 25.08
CA PHE A 298 32.57 2.73 24.52
C PHE A 298 32.51 2.69 22.99
N VAL A 299 31.44 2.14 22.40
CA VAL A 299 31.26 2.09 20.94
C VAL A 299 31.14 3.50 20.34
N LEU A 300 30.46 4.43 21.02
CA LEU A 300 30.35 5.81 20.54
C LEU A 300 31.70 6.54 20.51
N ARG A 301 32.61 6.24 21.45
CA ARG A 301 33.97 6.80 21.48
C ARG A 301 34.87 6.30 20.36
N GLU A 302 34.61 5.13 19.80
CA GLU A 302 35.35 4.63 18.63
C GLU A 302 34.97 5.36 17.33
N GLY A 303 33.89 6.14 17.36
CA GLY A 303 33.35 6.85 16.20
C GLY A 303 32.37 5.97 15.41
N VAL A 304 31.21 6.53 15.09
CA VAL A 304 30.14 5.82 14.37
C VAL A 304 29.51 6.75 13.34
N GLU A 305 29.37 6.32 12.09
CA GLU A 305 28.75 7.12 11.03
C GLU A 305 27.25 7.28 11.23
N ILE A 306 26.55 6.19 11.60
CA ILE A 306 25.09 6.15 11.71
C ILE A 306 24.66 5.69 13.10
N ILE A 307 23.92 6.55 13.79
CA ILE A 307 23.24 6.19 15.04
C ILE A 307 21.76 5.95 14.78
N VAL A 308 21.24 4.84 15.30
CA VAL A 308 19.81 4.54 15.33
C VAL A 308 19.36 4.41 16.78
N GLY A 309 18.42 5.22 17.26
CA GLY A 309 18.12 5.24 18.68
C GLY A 309 16.73 5.73 19.07
N THR A 310 16.43 5.60 20.36
CA THR A 310 15.20 6.15 20.95
C THR A 310 15.45 7.53 21.53
N PRO A 311 14.53 8.52 21.36
CA PRO A 311 14.74 9.90 21.79
C PRO A 311 15.25 10.03 23.23
N GLY A 312 14.60 9.40 24.20
CA GLY A 312 15.02 9.49 25.60
C GLY A 312 16.46 9.01 25.83
N ARG A 313 16.89 7.93 25.18
CA ARG A 313 18.25 7.41 25.35
C ARG A 313 19.31 8.27 24.65
N ILE A 314 18.97 8.83 23.50
CA ILE A 314 19.86 9.76 22.80
C ILE A 314 20.05 11.01 23.65
N GLN A 315 18.98 11.57 24.22
CA GLN A 315 19.06 12.70 25.14
C GLN A 315 19.95 12.38 26.36
N ASP A 316 19.78 11.21 26.99
CA ASP A 316 20.65 10.80 28.11
C ASP A 316 22.14 10.83 27.71
N CYS A 317 22.48 10.34 26.51
CA CYS A 317 23.85 10.32 25.99
C CYS A 317 24.39 11.73 25.67
N LEU A 318 23.53 12.65 25.27
CA LEU A 318 23.88 14.06 25.04
C LEU A 318 24.10 14.81 26.35
N ASP A 319 23.17 14.67 27.30
CA ASP A 319 23.24 15.28 28.63
C ASP A 319 24.49 14.84 29.40
N THR A 320 24.91 13.59 29.21
CA THR A 320 26.12 13.01 29.82
C THR A 320 27.40 13.21 28.99
N GLN A 321 27.30 13.87 27.83
CA GLN A 321 28.42 14.12 26.92
C GLN A 321 29.13 12.85 26.42
N TYR A 322 28.42 11.72 26.37
CA TYR A 322 28.90 10.53 25.66
C TYR A 322 28.72 10.62 24.15
N LEU A 323 27.86 11.54 23.71
CA LEU A 323 27.55 11.82 22.32
C LEU A 323 27.54 13.33 22.10
N VAL A 324 28.01 13.76 20.93
CA VAL A 324 27.80 15.11 20.38
C VAL A 324 27.23 14.98 18.97
N LEU A 325 26.53 16.00 18.46
CA LEU A 325 25.88 15.99 17.15
C LEU A 325 26.36 17.14 16.24
N ASN A 326 27.62 17.55 16.40
CA ASN A 326 28.18 18.72 15.72
C ASN A 326 28.17 18.56 14.20
N GLN A 327 28.44 17.34 13.69
CA GLN A 327 28.46 17.06 12.25
C GLN A 327 27.30 16.20 11.74
N ALA A 328 26.31 15.91 12.59
CA ALA A 328 25.12 15.18 12.20
C ALA A 328 24.26 16.08 11.30
N ASN A 329 24.29 15.82 9.99
CA ASN A 329 23.60 16.65 8.99
C ASN A 329 22.45 15.91 8.31
N TYR A 330 22.26 14.63 8.58
CA TYR A 330 21.13 13.86 8.08
C TYR A 330 20.34 13.32 9.27
N VAL A 331 19.07 13.72 9.41
CA VAL A 331 18.21 13.25 10.50
C VAL A 331 16.93 12.62 9.98
N VAL A 332 16.58 11.48 10.58
CA VAL A 332 15.36 10.75 10.27
C VAL A 332 14.51 10.61 11.53
N LEU A 333 13.22 10.93 11.41
CA LEU A 333 12.19 10.73 12.42
C LEU A 333 11.22 9.65 11.92
N ASP A 334 11.40 8.39 12.33
CA ASP A 334 10.49 7.30 11.94
C ASP A 334 9.40 7.06 12.99
N GLU A 335 8.18 6.77 12.54
CA GLU A 335 6.95 6.74 13.36
C GLU A 335 6.79 8.01 14.24
N ALA A 336 6.85 9.18 13.60
CA ALA A 336 6.78 10.48 14.28
C ALA A 336 5.47 10.69 15.08
N ASP A 337 4.32 10.27 14.52
CA ASP A 337 3.04 10.23 15.23
C ASP A 337 3.13 9.49 16.56
N ARG A 338 3.80 8.33 16.56
CA ARG A 338 3.99 7.52 17.75
C ARG A 338 4.95 8.15 18.76
N MET A 339 5.97 8.86 18.31
CA MET A 339 6.84 9.61 19.22
C MET A 339 6.05 10.65 20.01
N ILE A 340 5.13 11.36 19.34
CA ILE A 340 4.22 12.31 20.01
C ILE A 340 3.27 11.59 20.97
N ASP A 341 2.63 10.49 20.54
CA ASP A 341 1.73 9.70 21.40
C ASP A 341 2.40 9.21 22.69
N MET A 342 3.71 8.92 22.62
CA MET A 342 4.51 8.46 23.76
C MET A 342 5.06 9.63 24.61
N GLY A 343 4.77 10.88 24.23
CA GLY A 343 5.23 12.07 24.94
C GLY A 343 6.71 12.39 24.70
N PHE A 344 7.32 11.90 23.61
CA PHE A 344 8.72 12.18 23.27
C PHE A 344 8.94 13.53 22.56
N GLU A 345 7.87 14.32 22.35
CA GLU A 345 7.95 15.62 21.70
C GLU A 345 9.05 16.53 22.29
N PRO A 346 9.14 16.74 23.63
CA PRO A 346 10.19 17.59 24.20
C PRO A 346 11.61 17.08 23.93
N GLN A 347 11.83 15.76 24.03
CA GLN A 347 13.15 15.15 23.79
C GLN A 347 13.55 15.28 22.32
N VAL A 348 12.61 15.03 21.38
CA VAL A 348 12.88 15.21 19.94
C VAL A 348 13.22 16.66 19.64
N HIS A 349 12.52 17.62 20.26
CA HIS A 349 12.85 19.04 20.11
C HIS A 349 14.26 19.36 20.59
N SER A 350 14.63 18.92 21.80
CA SER A 350 15.95 19.19 22.39
C SER A 350 17.08 18.60 21.54
N ILE A 351 16.97 17.34 21.14
CA ILE A 351 17.97 16.66 20.28
C ILE A 351 18.19 17.43 18.98
N LEU A 352 17.11 17.88 18.33
CA LEU A 352 17.21 18.61 17.07
C LEU A 352 17.76 20.03 17.24
N GLU A 353 17.68 20.63 18.42
CA GLU A 353 18.28 21.93 18.73
C GLU A 353 19.79 21.82 19.04
N GLU A 354 20.24 20.66 19.53
CA GLU A 354 21.66 20.37 19.80
C GLU A 354 22.47 19.99 18.55
N MET A 355 21.81 19.70 17.43
CA MET A 355 22.50 19.39 16.18
C MET A 355 23.21 20.62 15.61
N GLY A 356 24.47 20.45 15.19
CA GLY A 356 25.27 21.53 14.61
C GLY A 356 24.87 21.93 13.18
N GLY A 357 24.12 21.08 12.47
CA GLY A 357 23.67 21.33 11.10
C GLY A 357 22.61 22.44 11.03
N LEU A 358 22.90 23.50 10.27
CA LEU A 358 21.96 24.59 10.02
C LEU A 358 20.81 24.14 9.12
N LEU A 359 19.61 24.66 9.40
CA LEU A 359 18.48 24.55 8.49
C LEU A 359 18.67 25.47 7.29
N LEU A 360 18.09 25.08 6.15
CA LEU A 360 17.96 25.96 4.99
C LEU A 360 17.14 27.21 5.35
N SER A 361 17.37 28.29 4.60
CA SER A 361 16.60 29.52 4.69
C SER A 361 15.09 29.26 4.47
N GLU A 362 14.26 30.11 5.07
CA GLU A 362 12.81 30.12 4.82
C GLU A 362 12.46 30.85 3.52
N ASP A 363 13.38 31.67 2.99
CA ASP A 363 13.21 32.33 1.70
C ASP A 363 13.47 31.36 0.55
N ASP A 364 12.51 31.23 -0.37
CA ASP A 364 12.54 30.27 -1.47
C ASP A 364 13.75 30.45 -2.40
N ILE A 365 14.19 31.69 -2.64
CA ILE A 365 15.29 32.00 -3.57
C ILE A 365 16.62 31.63 -2.92
N GLU A 366 16.81 32.03 -1.67
CA GLU A 366 18.02 31.72 -0.92
C GLU A 366 18.15 30.20 -0.67
N MET A 367 17.05 29.54 -0.32
CA MET A 367 17.00 28.09 -0.11
C MET A 367 17.46 27.31 -1.34
N GLU A 368 17.03 27.70 -2.55
CA GLU A 368 17.44 27.06 -3.78
C GLU A 368 18.96 27.23 -4.05
N GLN A 369 19.51 28.42 -3.76
CA GLN A 369 20.94 28.68 -3.88
C GLN A 369 21.74 27.84 -2.88
N GLN A 370 21.30 27.81 -1.62
CA GLN A 370 21.92 26.99 -0.57
C GLN A 370 21.86 25.50 -0.92
N ARG A 371 20.74 25.01 -1.47
CA ARG A 371 20.62 23.61 -1.93
C ARG A 371 21.61 23.28 -3.04
N LEU A 372 21.76 24.17 -4.02
CA LEU A 372 22.75 23.99 -5.09
C LEU A 372 24.18 23.97 -4.54
N ALA A 373 24.48 24.76 -3.50
CA ALA A 373 25.76 24.72 -2.81
C ALA A 373 25.99 23.38 -2.08
N VAL A 374 24.95 22.79 -1.46
CA VAL A 374 25.03 21.43 -0.88
C VAL A 374 25.33 20.40 -1.96
N GLN A 375 24.62 20.44 -3.10
CA GLN A 375 24.83 19.48 -4.18
C GLN A 375 26.24 19.56 -4.79
N ARG A 376 26.87 20.75 -4.76
CA ARG A 376 28.27 20.95 -5.17
C ARG A 376 29.30 20.58 -4.09
N GLY A 377 28.86 20.30 -2.87
CA GLY A 377 29.73 20.03 -1.72
C GLY A 377 30.38 21.27 -1.12
N GLU A 378 29.87 22.48 -1.44
CA GLU A 378 30.40 23.76 -0.96
C GLU A 378 29.86 24.12 0.44
N ALA A 379 28.67 23.62 0.78
CA ALA A 379 28.01 23.87 2.06
C ALA A 379 27.39 22.60 2.61
N CYS A 380 27.12 22.59 3.91
CA CYS A 380 26.47 21.48 4.60
C CYS A 380 25.28 22.01 5.39
N TYR A 381 24.07 21.68 4.93
CA TYR A 381 22.83 21.97 5.63
C TYR A 381 22.20 20.67 6.10
N ARG A 382 21.38 20.78 7.15
CA ARG A 382 20.66 19.64 7.70
C ARG A 382 19.55 19.21 6.74
N ILE A 383 19.52 17.91 6.47
CA ILE A 383 18.46 17.22 5.72
C ILE A 383 17.61 16.46 6.73
N THR A 384 16.31 16.73 6.71
CA THR A 384 15.35 16.16 7.65
C THR A 384 14.32 15.31 6.91
N ALA A 385 14.25 14.04 7.27
CA ALA A 385 13.27 13.10 6.74
C ALA A 385 12.33 12.63 7.85
N MET A 386 11.04 12.91 7.71
CA MET A 386 10.01 12.50 8.66
C MET A 386 9.13 11.41 8.05
N PHE A 387 8.98 10.28 8.73
CA PHE A 387 8.14 9.17 8.28
C PHE A 387 7.07 8.88 9.33
N SER A 388 5.83 8.80 8.89
CA SER A 388 4.67 8.65 9.77
C SER A 388 3.59 7.82 9.10
N ALA A 389 2.70 7.20 9.88
CA ALA A 389 1.50 6.57 9.31
C ALA A 389 0.36 7.60 9.17
N THR A 390 0.35 8.60 10.05
CA THR A 390 -0.66 9.65 10.15
C THR A 390 -0.03 11.04 10.27
N MET A 391 -0.80 12.09 9.99
CA MET A 391 -0.36 13.48 10.11
C MET A 391 -1.28 14.26 11.06
N PRO A 392 -1.29 13.95 12.37
CA PRO A 392 -2.00 14.77 13.35
C PRO A 392 -1.34 16.15 13.50
N SER A 393 -2.10 17.12 14.01
CA SER A 393 -1.65 18.52 14.13
C SER A 393 -0.33 18.70 14.91
N ALA A 394 -0.04 17.83 15.88
CA ALA A 394 1.23 17.84 16.62
C ALA A 394 2.43 17.44 15.74
N VAL A 395 2.26 16.43 14.88
CA VAL A 395 3.28 16.03 13.89
C VAL A 395 3.47 17.12 12.85
N GLU A 396 2.38 17.78 12.41
CA GLU A 396 2.48 18.94 11.51
C GLU A 396 3.25 20.11 12.13
N LYS A 397 3.04 20.40 13.42
CA LYS A 397 3.80 21.43 14.15
C LYS A 397 5.28 21.08 14.23
N LEU A 398 5.60 19.84 14.56
CA LEU A 398 6.98 19.33 14.56
C LEU A 398 7.61 19.50 13.17
N ALA A 399 6.87 19.16 12.13
CA ALA A 399 7.34 19.26 10.75
C ALA A 399 7.59 20.71 10.32
N LYS A 400 6.68 21.63 10.65
CA LYS A 400 6.84 23.06 10.36
C LYS A 400 8.06 23.68 11.05
N LYS A 401 8.40 23.23 12.26
CA LYS A 401 9.58 23.76 12.98
C LYS A 401 10.88 23.29 12.34
N PHE A 402 10.98 22.00 12.00
CA PHE A 402 12.26 21.35 11.68
C PHE A 402 12.50 21.01 10.22
N LEU A 403 11.48 21.03 9.36
CA LEU A 403 11.63 20.82 7.92
C LEU A 403 11.55 22.16 7.18
N ARG A 404 12.18 22.23 6.01
CA ARG A 404 12.16 23.39 5.11
C ARG A 404 11.63 22.96 3.74
N HIS A 405 10.49 23.54 3.36
CA HIS A 405 9.78 23.28 2.12
C HIS A 405 9.72 21.77 1.71
N PRO A 406 9.29 20.87 2.61
CA PRO A 406 9.43 19.44 2.39
C PRO A 406 8.52 18.93 1.26
N ALA A 407 8.99 17.91 0.56
CA ALA A 407 8.12 17.11 -0.31
C ALA A 407 7.32 16.12 0.53
N ILE A 408 6.00 16.17 0.47
CA ILE A 408 5.11 15.27 1.20
C ILE A 408 4.72 14.15 0.24
N VAL A 409 5.17 12.93 0.53
CA VAL A 409 4.90 11.73 -0.25
C VAL A 409 3.94 10.85 0.53
N CYS A 410 2.71 10.74 0.04
CA CYS A 410 1.68 9.91 0.65
C CYS A 410 1.44 8.67 -0.23
N ILE A 411 1.47 7.49 0.39
CA ILE A 411 1.10 6.23 -0.27
C ILE A 411 -0.25 5.77 0.27
N GLY A 412 -1.20 5.51 -0.63
CA GLY A 412 -2.53 5.10 -0.22
C GLY A 412 -3.44 6.28 0.11
N ASP A 413 -4.74 6.00 0.24
CA ASP A 413 -5.71 6.98 0.72
C ASP A 413 -5.53 7.31 2.21
N GLU A 414 -5.77 8.57 2.60
CA GLU A 414 -5.65 9.02 4.00
C GLU A 414 -6.68 8.29 4.87
N ASP A 415 -7.87 7.98 4.30
CA ASP A 415 -9.05 7.52 5.03
C ASP A 415 -9.66 6.17 4.58
N SER A 416 -9.30 5.57 3.43
CA SER A 416 -10.17 4.52 2.84
C SER A 416 -9.50 3.30 2.19
N GLY A 417 -8.17 3.21 2.12
CA GLY A 417 -7.49 2.04 1.52
C GLY A 417 -6.91 1.03 2.52
N LYS A 418 -6.73 1.46 3.76
CA LYS A 418 -5.77 0.88 4.72
C LYS A 418 -6.11 -0.53 5.20
N ASN A 419 -7.42 -0.83 5.34
CA ASN A 419 -7.89 -2.11 5.86
C ASN A 419 -9.05 -2.75 5.07
N LYS A 420 -9.32 -2.30 3.82
CA LYS A 420 -10.35 -2.93 2.96
C LYS A 420 -10.04 -4.40 2.65
N ARG A 421 -8.76 -4.76 2.58
CA ARG A 421 -8.29 -6.15 2.41
C ARG A 421 -8.35 -6.99 3.68
N ILE A 422 -8.66 -6.35 4.82
CA ILE A 422 -8.78 -7.04 6.10
C ILE A 422 -10.26 -7.30 6.36
N ALA A 423 -10.63 -8.57 6.39
CA ALA A 423 -11.97 -8.97 6.81
C ALA A 423 -12.13 -8.69 8.31
N GLN A 424 -12.90 -7.65 8.63
CA GLN A 424 -13.15 -7.21 9.99
C GLN A 424 -14.46 -7.81 10.50
N HIS A 425 -14.38 -8.54 11.62
CA HIS A 425 -15.53 -9.15 12.29
C HIS A 425 -15.67 -8.58 13.68
N VAL A 426 -16.76 -7.85 13.95
CA VAL A 426 -17.04 -7.32 15.28
C VAL A 426 -18.10 -8.20 15.96
N LEU A 427 -17.75 -8.74 17.14
CA LEU A 427 -18.62 -9.60 17.93
C LEU A 427 -19.04 -8.88 19.20
N TYR A 428 -20.32 -8.52 19.28
CA TYR A 428 -20.89 -7.91 20.48
C TYR A 428 -21.18 -9.01 21.52
N ILE A 429 -20.40 -9.06 22.60
CA ILE A 429 -20.50 -10.11 23.63
C ILE A 429 -20.40 -9.53 25.03
N ALA A 430 -20.86 -10.28 26.04
CA ALA A 430 -20.66 -9.90 27.44
C ALA A 430 -19.21 -10.17 27.89
N GLU A 431 -18.71 -9.38 28.85
CA GLU A 431 -17.34 -9.47 29.37
C GLU A 431 -16.96 -10.88 29.82
N ALA A 432 -17.87 -11.56 30.53
CA ALA A 432 -17.65 -12.91 31.03
C ALA A 432 -17.48 -13.96 29.91
N ALA A 433 -18.03 -13.71 28.71
CA ALA A 433 -17.97 -14.62 27.58
C ALA A 433 -16.69 -14.47 26.73
N LYS A 434 -15.93 -13.37 26.89
CA LYS A 434 -14.74 -13.08 26.07
C LYS A 434 -13.71 -14.21 26.07
N LYS A 435 -13.45 -14.80 27.24
CA LYS A 435 -12.45 -15.87 27.41
C LYS A 435 -12.77 -17.11 26.56
N ASN A 436 -14.03 -17.55 26.59
CA ASN A 436 -14.48 -18.71 25.82
C ASN A 436 -14.52 -18.39 24.32
N ALA A 437 -15.00 -17.19 23.97
CA ALA A 437 -15.07 -16.76 22.58
C ALA A 437 -13.70 -16.76 21.89
N VAL A 438 -12.64 -16.27 22.55
CA VAL A 438 -11.28 -16.30 21.98
C VAL A 438 -10.78 -17.73 21.79
N VAL A 439 -11.00 -18.62 22.75
CA VAL A 439 -10.59 -20.02 22.63
C VAL A 439 -11.28 -20.67 21.43
N ASP A 440 -12.57 -20.41 21.24
CA ASP A 440 -13.34 -20.93 20.10
C ASP A 440 -12.88 -20.36 18.75
N ILE A 441 -12.56 -19.06 18.70
CA ILE A 441 -12.00 -18.42 17.50
C ILE A 441 -10.67 -19.06 17.11
N LEU A 442 -9.78 -19.27 18.10
CA LEU A 442 -8.45 -19.83 17.87
C LEU A 442 -8.47 -21.33 17.52
N ARG A 443 -9.48 -22.08 17.98
CA ARG A 443 -9.64 -23.51 17.66
C ARG A 443 -10.20 -23.78 16.27
N LYS A 444 -10.98 -22.85 15.70
CA LYS A 444 -11.67 -23.04 14.40
C LYS A 444 -10.75 -22.94 13.18
N LYS A 445 -9.49 -22.52 13.35
CA LYS A 445 -8.57 -22.23 12.24
C LYS A 445 -7.34 -23.15 12.26
N LYS A 446 -6.55 -23.15 11.17
CA LYS A 446 -5.53 -24.18 10.90
C LYS A 446 -4.39 -24.11 11.92
N ALA A 447 -3.86 -25.26 12.34
CA ALA A 447 -2.81 -25.36 13.36
C ALA A 447 -1.46 -24.68 12.98
N GLN A 448 -1.26 -24.29 11.72
CA GLN A 448 -0.07 -23.61 11.21
C GLN A 448 -0.20 -22.08 11.18
N ASP A 449 -1.40 -21.53 11.38
CA ASP A 449 -1.63 -20.09 11.33
C ASP A 449 -1.08 -19.41 12.59
N LYS A 450 -0.55 -18.20 12.40
CA LYS A 450 -0.03 -17.35 13.48
C LYS A 450 -1.10 -16.34 13.91
N TYR A 451 -1.34 -16.25 15.21
CA TYR A 451 -2.37 -15.41 15.82
C TYR A 451 -1.77 -14.36 16.74
N LEU A 452 -2.31 -13.15 16.67
CA LEU A 452 -1.96 -12.06 17.58
C LEU A 452 -3.19 -11.61 18.33
N VAL A 453 -3.17 -11.73 19.66
CA VAL A 453 -4.27 -11.36 20.54
C VAL A 453 -3.89 -10.12 21.34
N PHE A 454 -4.67 -9.05 21.20
CA PHE A 454 -4.42 -7.79 21.90
C PHE A 454 -5.29 -7.64 23.15
N CYS A 455 -4.66 -7.28 24.26
CA CYS A 455 -5.32 -6.83 25.48
C CYS A 455 -4.85 -5.42 25.85
N ASN A 456 -5.65 -4.68 26.60
CA ASN A 456 -5.29 -3.32 27.02
C ASN A 456 -4.30 -3.33 28.20
N GLU A 457 -4.47 -4.25 29.15
CA GLU A 457 -3.68 -4.32 30.38
C GLU A 457 -2.68 -5.48 30.43
N LYS A 458 -1.52 -5.24 31.07
CA LYS A 458 -0.46 -6.25 31.26
C LYS A 458 -0.97 -7.49 32.02
N LYS A 459 -1.73 -7.28 33.11
CA LYS A 459 -2.30 -8.36 33.92
C LYS A 459 -3.32 -9.18 33.11
N GLY A 460 -4.08 -8.52 32.23
CA GLY A 460 -5.01 -9.16 31.31
C GLY A 460 -4.30 -10.13 30.36
N CYS A 461 -3.16 -9.73 29.79
CA CYS A 461 -2.36 -10.61 28.94
C CYS A 461 -1.89 -11.87 29.66
N ASP A 462 -1.34 -11.74 30.88
CA ASP A 462 -0.86 -12.88 31.67
C ASP A 462 -2.01 -13.83 32.05
N ALA A 463 -3.17 -13.29 32.42
CA ALA A 463 -4.36 -14.08 32.76
C ALA A 463 -4.90 -14.83 31.53
N LEU A 464 -4.98 -14.16 30.38
CA LEU A 464 -5.48 -14.75 29.15
C LEU A 464 -4.54 -15.86 28.65
N ALA A 465 -3.23 -15.64 28.68
CA ALA A 465 -2.27 -16.67 28.27
C ALA A 465 -2.34 -17.94 29.13
N LYS A 466 -2.61 -17.83 30.44
CA LYS A 466 -2.86 -19.01 31.29
C LYS A 466 -4.10 -19.78 30.85
N VAL A 467 -5.17 -19.09 30.46
CA VAL A 467 -6.40 -19.70 29.95
C VAL A 467 -6.13 -20.41 28.61
N LEU A 468 -5.40 -19.75 27.70
CA LEU A 468 -5.05 -20.32 26.39
C LEU A 468 -4.14 -21.55 26.53
N SER A 469 -3.15 -21.48 27.41
CA SER A 469 -2.26 -22.61 27.71
C SER A 469 -3.02 -23.81 28.29
N THR A 470 -3.93 -23.56 29.26
CA THR A 470 -4.82 -24.60 29.80
C THR A 470 -5.73 -25.21 28.73
N ALA A 471 -6.14 -24.43 27.73
CA ALA A 471 -6.93 -24.89 26.61
C ALA A 471 -6.14 -25.70 25.56
N GLY A 472 -4.83 -25.88 25.76
CA GLY A 472 -3.92 -26.64 24.89
C GLY A 472 -3.29 -25.81 23.75
N LEU A 473 -3.41 -24.48 23.77
CA LEU A 473 -2.86 -23.61 22.74
C LEU A 473 -1.44 -23.18 23.10
N ARG A 474 -0.55 -23.21 22.10
CA ARG A 474 0.84 -22.76 22.25
C ARG A 474 0.90 -21.23 22.25
N SER A 475 0.67 -20.65 23.43
CA SER A 475 0.64 -19.19 23.63
C SER A 475 1.84 -18.66 24.41
N SER A 476 2.32 -17.47 24.06
CA SER A 476 3.27 -16.69 24.87
C SER A 476 2.79 -15.26 25.06
N VAL A 477 3.38 -14.56 26.03
CA VAL A 477 2.97 -13.20 26.44
C VAL A 477 4.05 -12.19 26.11
N LEU A 478 3.64 -11.03 25.62
CA LEU A 478 4.51 -9.92 25.31
C LEU A 478 3.93 -8.58 25.80
N HIS A 479 4.47 -8.06 26.90
CA HIS A 479 4.15 -6.72 27.39
C HIS A 479 5.37 -6.08 28.07
N GLY A 480 5.35 -4.76 28.28
CA GLY A 480 6.44 -4.00 28.92
C GLY A 480 6.61 -4.25 30.43
N GLY A 481 6.27 -5.44 30.91
CA GLY A 481 6.58 -5.92 32.27
C GLY A 481 7.40 -7.21 32.26
N LYS A 482 7.63 -7.81 31.07
CA LYS A 482 8.57 -8.91 30.88
C LYS A 482 9.98 -8.35 30.68
N THR A 483 10.98 -9.13 31.07
CA THR A 483 12.39 -8.81 30.81
C THR A 483 12.67 -8.80 29.31
N GLN A 484 13.69 -8.04 28.89
CA GLN A 484 14.00 -7.93 27.46
C GLN A 484 14.41 -9.28 26.85
N GLU A 485 15.24 -10.05 27.55
CA GLU A 485 15.62 -11.41 27.13
C GLU A 485 14.40 -12.32 26.90
N HIS A 486 13.38 -12.22 27.75
CA HIS A 486 12.15 -12.99 27.59
C HIS A 486 11.33 -12.53 26.38
N ARG A 487 11.32 -11.23 26.10
CA ARG A 487 10.65 -10.66 24.92
C ARG A 487 11.32 -11.14 23.64
N ASP A 488 12.65 -11.09 23.58
CA ASP A 488 13.42 -11.51 22.41
C ASP A 488 13.30 -13.03 22.18
N ALA A 489 13.38 -13.83 23.25
CA ALA A 489 13.15 -15.27 23.17
C ALA A 489 11.72 -15.62 22.71
N THR A 490 10.71 -14.91 23.20
CA THR A 490 9.32 -15.09 22.79
C THR A 490 9.11 -14.74 21.32
N LEU A 491 9.73 -13.66 20.84
CA LEU A 491 9.65 -13.26 19.45
C LEU A 491 10.36 -14.25 18.52
N ALA A 492 11.54 -14.73 18.92
CA ALA A 492 12.25 -15.78 18.18
C ALA A 492 11.41 -17.06 18.08
N ALA A 493 10.81 -17.50 19.20
CA ALA A 493 9.92 -18.65 19.25
C ALA A 493 8.67 -18.49 18.35
N TYR A 494 8.06 -17.31 18.38
CA TYR A 494 6.91 -17.00 17.52
C TYR A 494 7.29 -16.93 16.03
N LYS A 495 8.46 -16.37 15.70
CA LYS A 495 8.99 -16.36 14.32
C LYS A 495 9.25 -17.77 13.82
N ALA A 496 9.87 -18.63 14.64
CA ALA A 496 10.12 -20.04 14.35
C ALA A 496 8.86 -20.91 14.29
N GLY A 497 7.71 -20.41 14.75
CA GLY A 497 6.44 -21.15 14.77
C GLY A 497 6.33 -22.17 15.91
N SER A 498 7.24 -22.15 16.89
CA SER A 498 7.13 -22.96 18.11
C SER A 498 6.03 -22.43 19.05
N VAL A 499 5.73 -21.13 18.96
CA VAL A 499 4.54 -20.48 19.54
C VAL A 499 3.64 -20.00 18.40
N THR A 500 2.34 -20.31 18.44
CA THR A 500 1.37 -19.90 17.40
C THR A 500 0.48 -18.75 17.83
N VAL A 501 0.31 -18.52 19.14
CA VAL A 501 -0.53 -17.44 19.67
C VAL A 501 0.33 -16.48 20.49
N LEU A 502 0.39 -15.22 20.08
CA LEU A 502 1.06 -14.17 20.83
C LEU A 502 0.01 -13.28 21.50
N VAL A 503 0.04 -13.18 22.83
CA VAL A 503 -0.82 -12.28 23.59
C VAL A 503 -0.03 -11.03 23.96
N ALA A 504 -0.46 -9.86 23.50
CA ALA A 504 0.32 -8.63 23.65
C ALA A 504 -0.52 -7.40 24.04
N THR A 505 0.12 -6.40 24.64
CA THR A 505 -0.44 -5.04 24.78
C THR A 505 -0.02 -4.15 23.62
N ASP A 506 -0.71 -3.02 23.42
CA ASP A 506 -0.38 -2.03 22.37
C ASP A 506 1.09 -1.61 22.38
N VAL A 507 1.63 -1.33 23.56
CA VAL A 507 3.01 -0.84 23.72
C VAL A 507 4.02 -1.87 23.20
N ALA A 508 3.77 -3.15 23.44
CA ALA A 508 4.70 -4.21 23.10
C ALA A 508 4.47 -4.79 21.70
N GLY A 509 3.24 -4.76 21.17
CA GLY A 509 2.93 -5.26 19.83
C GLY A 509 3.26 -4.27 18.70
N ARG A 510 3.35 -2.98 19.01
CA ARG A 510 3.69 -1.93 18.02
C ARG A 510 5.20 -1.85 17.78
N GLY A 511 5.60 -1.66 16.52
CA GLY A 511 7.02 -1.58 16.14
C GLY A 511 7.73 -2.93 16.13
N LEU A 512 7.02 -4.04 16.35
CA LEU A 512 7.54 -5.37 16.10
C LEU A 512 7.31 -5.77 14.64
N ASP A 513 8.39 -6.16 13.98
CA ASP A 513 8.38 -6.93 12.76
C ASP A 513 7.93 -8.37 13.09
N ILE A 514 6.61 -8.54 13.16
CA ILE A 514 5.95 -9.83 13.33
C ILE A 514 5.56 -10.31 11.93
N PRO A 515 6.21 -11.35 11.37
CA PRO A 515 5.94 -11.79 10.02
C PRO A 515 4.56 -12.46 9.91
N ASP A 516 3.79 -12.03 8.90
CA ASP A 516 2.58 -12.67 8.37
C ASP A 516 1.65 -13.28 9.44
N VAL A 517 1.07 -12.41 10.27
CA VAL A 517 -0.04 -12.80 11.16
C VAL A 517 -1.26 -13.08 10.29
N ALA A 518 -1.85 -14.27 10.41
CA ALA A 518 -3.03 -14.66 9.64
C ALA A 518 -4.33 -14.09 10.22
N HIS A 519 -4.36 -13.92 11.55
CA HIS A 519 -5.55 -13.43 12.25
C HIS A 519 -5.19 -12.62 13.49
N VAL A 520 -5.65 -11.37 13.53
CA VAL A 520 -5.58 -10.50 14.71
C VAL A 520 -6.88 -10.60 15.50
N VAL A 521 -6.78 -10.78 16.82
CA VAL A 521 -7.92 -10.79 17.73
C VAL A 521 -7.78 -9.66 18.73
N ASN A 522 -8.68 -8.68 18.68
CA ASN A 522 -8.79 -7.66 19.72
C ASN A 522 -9.66 -8.25 20.85
N TYR A 523 -9.01 -8.79 21.89
CA TYR A 523 -9.70 -9.29 23.08
C TYR A 523 -10.36 -8.15 23.86
N ASP A 524 -9.62 -7.04 23.98
CA ASP A 524 -10.13 -5.77 24.49
C ASP A 524 -10.17 -4.75 23.35
N MET A 525 -11.24 -3.96 23.28
CA MET A 525 -11.32 -2.84 22.36
C MET A 525 -10.27 -1.79 22.76
N PRO A 526 -9.42 -1.29 21.83
CA PRO A 526 -8.49 -0.21 22.16
C PRO A 526 -9.21 1.10 22.47
N LEU A 527 -8.58 1.96 23.27
CA LEU A 527 -9.15 3.24 23.72
C LEU A 527 -9.18 4.36 22.64
N LYS A 528 -8.52 4.15 21.49
CA LYS A 528 -8.43 5.10 20.39
C LYS A 528 -8.55 4.38 19.06
N ILE A 529 -9.09 5.02 18.03
CA ILE A 529 -9.34 4.39 16.71
C ILE A 529 -8.05 4.17 15.92
N GLU A 530 -7.05 5.04 16.09
CA GLU A 530 -5.74 4.87 15.48
C GLU A 530 -5.08 3.58 15.98
N ASN A 531 -5.26 3.28 17.27
CA ASN A 531 -4.77 2.04 17.88
C ASN A 531 -5.46 0.82 17.25
N TYR A 532 -6.77 0.89 17.00
CA TYR A 532 -7.51 -0.17 16.31
C TYR A 532 -6.95 -0.45 14.92
N SER A 533 -6.79 0.60 14.11
CA SER A 533 -6.19 0.53 12.77
C SER A 533 -4.79 -0.11 12.81
N HIS A 534 -3.94 0.30 13.76
CA HIS A 534 -2.60 -0.25 13.95
C HIS A 534 -2.56 -1.72 14.40
N ARG A 535 -3.54 -2.16 15.19
CA ARG A 535 -3.66 -3.57 15.61
C ARG A 535 -4.04 -4.44 14.43
N ILE A 536 -5.07 -4.06 13.67
CA ILE A 536 -5.54 -4.87 12.55
C ILE A 536 -4.54 -4.85 11.38
N GLY A 537 -3.79 -3.77 11.17
CA GLY A 537 -2.67 -3.71 10.20
C GLY A 537 -1.46 -4.62 10.53
N ARG A 538 -1.54 -5.44 11.59
CA ARG A 538 -0.59 -6.53 11.84
C ARG A 538 -0.87 -7.76 10.98
N THR A 539 -2.08 -7.88 10.41
CA THR A 539 -2.43 -8.84 9.36
C THR A 539 -2.54 -8.13 8.00
N GLY A 540 -2.54 -8.88 6.91
CA GLY A 540 -2.75 -8.34 5.56
C GLY A 540 -1.58 -7.55 4.98
N ARG A 541 -0.36 -7.81 5.48
CA ARG A 541 0.88 -7.18 4.99
C ARG A 541 1.27 -7.72 3.61
N ALA A 542 2.00 -6.91 2.84
CA ALA A 542 2.54 -7.26 1.51
C ALA A 542 1.48 -7.74 0.50
N GLY A 543 0.24 -7.23 0.61
CA GLY A 543 -0.83 -7.50 -0.36
C GLY A 543 -1.64 -8.78 -0.13
N LYS A 544 -1.40 -9.52 0.97
CA LYS A 544 -2.24 -10.66 1.37
C LYS A 544 -3.54 -10.18 2.03
N ASP A 545 -4.60 -10.98 1.95
CA ASP A 545 -5.81 -10.75 2.73
C ASP A 545 -5.59 -11.11 4.19
N GLY A 546 -6.22 -10.33 5.09
CA GLY A 546 -6.12 -10.52 6.52
C GLY A 546 -7.48 -10.74 7.16
N VAL A 547 -7.50 -11.29 8.39
CA VAL A 547 -8.73 -11.34 9.21
C VAL A 547 -8.48 -10.67 10.54
N ALA A 548 -9.39 -9.81 10.97
CA ALA A 548 -9.40 -9.21 12.29
C ALA A 548 -10.73 -9.51 12.99
N THR A 549 -10.69 -9.98 14.23
CA THR A 549 -11.89 -10.17 15.05
C THR A 549 -11.82 -9.34 16.31
N THR A 550 -12.86 -8.57 16.59
CA THR A 550 -12.91 -7.64 17.71
C THR A 550 -14.07 -7.99 18.62
N LEU A 551 -13.78 -8.15 19.91
CA LEU A 551 -14.77 -8.41 20.94
C LEU A 551 -15.21 -7.08 21.54
N LEU A 552 -16.45 -6.68 21.23
CA LEU A 552 -17.03 -5.42 21.70
C LEU A 552 -17.96 -5.67 22.87
N THR A 553 -17.86 -4.83 23.89
CA THR A 553 -18.65 -4.86 25.12
C THR A 553 -19.38 -3.56 25.38
N ASP A 554 -20.36 -3.58 26.28
CA ASP A 554 -21.09 -2.36 26.70
C ASP A 554 -20.15 -1.31 27.34
N SER A 555 -19.01 -1.73 27.89
CA SER A 555 -17.99 -0.83 28.47
C SER A 555 -17.21 -0.01 27.45
N ASP A 556 -17.29 -0.36 26.16
CA ASP A 556 -16.52 0.28 25.09
C ASP A 556 -17.31 1.40 24.40
N GLU A 557 -18.30 1.97 25.08
CA GLU A 557 -19.26 2.97 24.57
C GLU A 557 -18.58 4.12 23.83
N ALA A 558 -17.50 4.67 24.42
CA ALA A 558 -16.73 5.78 23.85
C ALA A 558 -16.09 5.46 22.50
N MET A 559 -15.89 4.20 22.14
CA MET A 559 -15.29 3.81 20.86
C MET A 559 -16.32 3.43 19.79
N MET A 560 -17.60 3.32 20.15
CA MET A 560 -18.62 2.77 19.26
C MET A 560 -18.88 3.66 18.03
N TYR A 561 -18.87 4.98 18.20
CA TYR A 561 -19.05 5.94 17.10
C TYR A 561 -17.89 5.88 16.11
N ASP A 562 -16.65 6.02 16.59
CA ASP A 562 -15.47 6.02 15.73
C ASP A 562 -15.28 4.65 15.04
N LEU A 563 -15.55 3.55 15.75
CA LEU A 563 -15.52 2.20 15.19
C LEU A 563 -16.56 2.04 14.07
N ARG A 564 -17.79 2.53 14.26
CA ARG A 564 -18.82 2.48 13.23
C ARG A 564 -18.38 3.23 11.97
N GLN A 565 -17.92 4.47 12.11
CA GLN A 565 -17.42 5.25 10.97
C GLN A 565 -16.29 4.53 10.25
N TYR A 566 -15.38 3.92 11.02
CA TYR A 566 -14.27 3.15 10.48
C TYR A 566 -14.73 1.92 9.67
N LEU A 567 -15.73 1.19 10.17
CA LEU A 567 -16.30 0.04 9.45
C LEU A 567 -17.03 0.47 8.17
N GLU A 568 -17.78 1.59 8.21
CA GLU A 568 -18.43 2.18 7.03
C GLU A 568 -17.39 2.58 5.96
N GLN A 569 -16.29 3.22 6.36
CA GLN A 569 -15.20 3.61 5.44
C GLN A 569 -14.48 2.42 4.80
N THR A 570 -14.43 1.28 5.51
CA THR A 570 -13.71 0.07 5.06
C THR A 570 -14.63 -0.96 4.39
N ASP A 571 -15.89 -0.61 4.12
CA ASP A 571 -16.91 -1.50 3.56
C ASP A 571 -17.09 -2.80 4.37
N ALA A 572 -16.82 -2.75 5.68
CA ALA A 572 -16.90 -3.90 6.57
C ALA A 572 -18.32 -4.08 7.13
N GLN A 573 -18.70 -5.32 7.44
CA GLN A 573 -20.02 -5.62 7.98
C GLN A 573 -20.19 -5.05 9.39
N ILE A 574 -21.15 -4.13 9.54
CA ILE A 574 -21.51 -3.54 10.83
C ILE A 574 -22.47 -4.50 11.56
N PRO A 575 -22.20 -4.89 12.82
CA PRO A 575 -23.14 -5.68 13.59
C PRO A 575 -24.43 -4.90 13.86
N GLU A 576 -25.59 -5.55 13.68
CA GLU A 576 -26.92 -4.93 13.91
C GLU A 576 -27.05 -4.29 15.31
N ARG A 577 -26.42 -4.90 16.33
CA ARG A 577 -26.40 -4.34 17.69
C ARG A 577 -25.61 -3.04 17.80
N LEU A 578 -24.49 -2.92 17.08
CA LEU A 578 -23.69 -1.69 17.05
C LEU A 578 -24.43 -0.61 16.25
N GLU A 579 -25.04 -0.98 15.12
CA GLU A 579 -25.79 -0.07 14.27
C GLU A 579 -26.98 0.59 15.00
N LYS A 580 -27.63 -0.16 15.90
CA LYS A 580 -28.77 0.31 16.71
C LYS A 580 -28.37 0.97 18.03
N ASN A 581 -27.10 0.94 18.42
CA ASN A 581 -26.67 1.46 19.71
C ASN A 581 -26.63 3.00 19.67
N PRO A 582 -27.31 3.71 20.61
CA PRO A 582 -27.27 5.18 20.69
C PRO A 582 -25.86 5.78 20.69
N ALA A 583 -24.91 5.12 21.36
CA ALA A 583 -23.53 5.55 21.47
C ALA A 583 -22.75 5.53 20.15
N ALA A 584 -23.24 4.77 19.15
CA ALA A 584 -22.63 4.72 17.83
C ALA A 584 -23.07 5.87 16.91
N HIS A 585 -24.01 6.72 17.34
CA HIS A 585 -24.58 7.78 16.49
C HIS A 585 -24.05 9.19 16.77
N ALA A 586 -23.48 9.43 17.94
CA ALA A 586 -22.92 10.73 18.32
C ALA A 586 -21.46 10.59 18.73
N LYS A 587 -20.64 11.60 18.41
CA LYS A 587 -19.26 11.65 18.90
C LYS A 587 -19.25 11.62 20.42
N PRO A 588 -18.33 10.87 21.06
CA PRO A 588 -18.09 10.96 22.48
C PRO A 588 -17.74 12.41 22.86
N GLY A 589 -18.30 12.89 23.97
CA GLY A 589 -18.04 14.23 24.50
C GLY A 589 -16.71 14.37 25.21
#